data_AF-A0A813J1Z4-F1
#
_entry.id   AF-A0A813J1Z4-F1
#
_cell.length_a   1.000
_cell.length_b   1.000
_cell.length_c   1.000
_cell.angle_alpha   90.00
_cell.angle_beta   90.00
_cell.angle_gamma   90.00
#
_symmetry.space_group_name_H-M   'P 1'
#
loop_
_entity.id
_entity.type
_entity.pdbx_description
1 polymer ?
#
loop_
_entity_poly.entity_id
_entity_poly.type
_entity_poly.pdbx_seq_one_letter_code
_entity_poly.pdbx_strand_id
1 'polypeptide(L)'
;ADWNDWSTIENGDPYGFAKTQAEKLLQSHAQGKPYSVRVINPGVILGPVFCKAHTKASTVLVRELLFRNPMANYLSSFVDVRDVAKAHVEALERPGAAGKRFLVVSDSPCMCTTDLGPIAEAGCPEYVTQATPKYSSFVFSCLGALSRLPLLGPLVMSEFQRRACQTQVNFSNSLAKEVLGLQFRPLEETVRDSARSMVEGGYVKAKLKQSAP
;
A
#
# COMPACT_ATOMS: atom_id res chain seq x y z
N ALA A 1 12.65 20.66 -4.59
CA ALA A 1 11.88 19.79 -3.69
C ALA A 1 11.54 18.52 -4.43
N ASP A 2 11.63 17.37 -3.77
CA ASP A 2 11.31 16.07 -4.37
C ASP A 2 9.79 15.92 -4.51
N TRP A 3 9.30 15.92 -5.75
CA TRP A 3 7.88 15.86 -6.11
C TRP A 3 7.63 14.67 -7.01
N ASN A 4 6.41 14.12 -6.94
CA ASN A 4 5.96 13.15 -7.93
C ASN A 4 5.68 13.86 -9.25
N ASP A 5 6.67 13.82 -10.14
CA ASP A 5 6.56 14.31 -11.52
C ASP A 5 6.30 13.16 -12.51
N TRP A 6 5.99 11.96 -12.01
CA TRP A 6 5.69 10.80 -12.84
C TRP A 6 4.21 10.70 -13.19
N SER A 7 3.31 10.99 -12.27
CA SER A 7 1.88 10.79 -12.48
C SER A 7 1.25 11.87 -13.36
N THR A 8 0.58 11.48 -14.44
CA THR A 8 -0.23 12.37 -15.29
C THR A 8 -1.57 11.73 -15.62
N ILE A 9 -2.50 12.51 -16.17
CA ILE A 9 -3.78 11.96 -16.65
C ILE A 9 -3.51 11.06 -17.86
N GLU A 10 -2.61 11.48 -18.74
CA GLU A 10 -2.30 10.87 -20.02
C GLU A 10 -1.58 9.52 -19.87
N ASN A 11 -0.71 9.39 -18.85
CA ASN A 11 0.03 8.15 -18.61
C ASN A 11 -0.72 7.12 -17.76
N GLY A 12 -1.96 7.45 -17.37
CA GLY A 12 -2.86 6.56 -16.65
C GLY A 12 -2.72 6.56 -15.13
N ASP A 13 -2.20 7.64 -14.53
CA ASP A 13 -2.27 7.87 -13.08
C ASP A 13 -2.88 9.24 -12.70
N PRO A 14 -4.16 9.47 -13.03
CA PRO A 14 -4.86 10.69 -12.65
C PRO A 14 -4.96 10.87 -11.13
N TYR A 15 -4.93 9.76 -10.36
CA TYR A 15 -4.99 9.80 -8.90
C TYR A 15 -3.71 10.37 -8.30
N GLY A 16 -2.53 9.84 -8.67
CA GLY A 16 -1.25 10.35 -8.21
C GLY A 16 -1.02 11.79 -8.65
N PHE A 17 -1.46 12.16 -9.86
CA PHE A 17 -1.43 13.54 -10.34
C PHE A 17 -2.27 14.46 -9.44
N ALA A 18 -3.55 14.12 -9.23
CA ALA A 18 -4.46 14.92 -8.42
C ALA A 18 -3.97 15.08 -6.97
N LYS A 19 -3.44 14.02 -6.35
CA LYS A 19 -2.88 14.08 -4.99
C LYS A 19 -1.65 14.99 -4.90
N THR A 20 -0.77 14.94 -5.90
CA THR A 20 0.42 15.81 -5.96
C THR A 20 0.03 17.27 -6.14
N GLN A 21 -0.91 17.57 -7.05
CA GLN A 21 -1.38 18.93 -7.28
C GLN A 21 -2.11 19.50 -6.06
N ALA A 22 -2.94 18.70 -5.38
CA ALA A 22 -3.60 19.10 -4.15
C ALA A 22 -2.59 19.43 -3.04
N GLU A 23 -1.51 18.66 -2.92
CA GLU A 23 -0.44 18.94 -1.96
C GLU A 23 0.28 20.27 -2.27
N LYS A 24 0.65 20.51 -3.54
CA LYS A 24 1.28 21.76 -3.99
C LYS A 24 0.37 22.97 -3.71
N LEU A 25 -0.92 22.84 -4.00
CA LEU A 25 -1.93 23.88 -3.74
C LEU A 25 -2.12 24.16 -2.25
N LEU A 26 -2.15 23.12 -1.41
CA LEU A 26 -2.26 23.28 0.03
C LEU A 26 -1.05 24.05 0.59
N GLN A 27 0.16 23.70 0.15
CA GLN A 27 1.39 24.34 0.60
C GLN A 27 1.47 25.80 0.16
N SER A 28 1.11 26.12 -1.09
CA SER A 28 1.08 27.51 -1.56
C SER A 28 0.03 28.32 -0.81
N HIS A 29 -1.16 27.76 -0.59
CA HIS A 29 -2.24 28.43 0.12
C HIS A 29 -1.89 28.76 1.59
N ALA A 30 -1.10 27.91 2.24
CA ALA A 30 -0.70 28.11 3.64
C ALA A 30 0.35 29.22 3.83
N GLN A 31 1.03 29.66 2.76
CA GLN A 31 2.03 30.72 2.85
C GLN A 31 1.39 32.03 3.31
N GLY A 32 1.97 32.65 4.35
CA GLY A 32 1.46 33.89 4.93
C GLY A 32 0.14 33.75 5.72
N LYS A 33 -0.33 32.52 5.99
CA LYS A 33 -1.51 32.27 6.83
C LYS A 33 -1.12 32.14 8.30
N PRO A 34 -2.05 32.40 9.24
CA PRO A 34 -1.78 32.25 10.67
C PRO A 34 -1.71 30.78 11.14
N TYR A 35 -1.78 29.82 10.22
CA TYR A 35 -1.68 28.39 10.49
C TYR A 35 -0.60 27.75 9.63
N SER A 36 -0.03 26.66 10.14
CA SER A 36 0.93 25.83 9.41
C SER A 36 0.30 24.51 8.98
N VAL A 37 0.62 24.07 7.77
CA VAL A 37 0.21 22.76 7.24
C VAL A 37 1.27 21.69 7.53
N ARG A 38 0.84 20.44 7.70
CA ARG A 38 1.71 19.26 7.75
C ARG A 38 1.15 18.25 6.76
N VAL A 39 2.03 17.62 5.97
CA VAL A 39 1.59 16.62 4.99
C VAL A 39 2.12 15.24 5.39
N ILE A 40 1.21 14.26 5.44
CA ILE A 40 1.52 12.85 5.68
C ILE A 40 1.31 12.11 4.36
N ASN A 41 2.39 11.57 3.81
CA ASN A 41 2.41 10.82 2.56
C ASN A 41 2.78 9.36 2.87
N PRO A 42 1.78 8.52 3.19
CA PRO A 42 2.03 7.13 3.54
C PRO A 42 2.31 6.27 2.30
N GLY A 43 3.06 5.19 2.49
CA GLY A 43 3.10 4.08 1.52
C GLY A 43 1.76 3.32 1.47
N VAL A 44 1.76 2.13 0.88
CA VAL A 44 0.57 1.27 0.90
C VAL A 44 0.26 0.87 2.34
N ILE A 45 -0.85 1.39 2.85
CA ILE A 45 -1.24 1.19 4.25
C ILE A 45 -1.80 -0.22 4.43
N LEU A 46 -1.16 -1.02 5.27
CA LEU A 46 -1.62 -2.33 5.69
C LEU A 46 -1.78 -2.33 7.22
N GLY A 47 -2.34 -3.39 7.79
CA GLY A 47 -2.50 -3.57 9.24
C GLY A 47 -3.90 -4.05 9.61
N PRO A 48 -4.18 -4.18 10.93
CA PRO A 48 -5.47 -4.64 11.42
C PRO A 48 -6.67 -3.87 10.86
N VAL A 49 -7.71 -4.59 10.43
CA VAL A 49 -8.96 -3.99 9.95
C VAL A 49 -10.00 -3.88 11.06
N PHE A 50 -10.65 -2.72 11.17
CA PHE A 50 -11.72 -2.48 12.13
C PHE A 50 -13.11 -2.84 11.62
N CYS A 51 -13.33 -2.81 10.30
CA CYS A 51 -14.63 -3.09 9.71
C CYS A 51 -14.50 -3.70 8.31
N LYS A 52 -15.58 -4.32 7.82
CA LYS A 52 -15.62 -4.95 6.49
C LYS A 52 -15.26 -3.99 5.36
N ALA A 53 -15.55 -2.69 5.48
CA ALA A 53 -15.23 -1.72 4.44
C ALA A 53 -13.70 -1.58 4.23
N HIS A 54 -12.90 -1.72 5.29
CA HIS A 54 -11.44 -1.60 5.19
C HIS A 54 -10.83 -2.69 4.31
N THR A 55 -11.46 -3.88 4.24
CA THR A 55 -11.04 -4.98 3.35
C THR A 55 -11.15 -4.68 1.86
N LYS A 56 -11.74 -3.53 1.49
CA LYS A 56 -11.91 -3.07 0.10
C LYS A 56 -10.99 -1.91 -0.27
N ALA A 57 -10.21 -1.38 0.67
CA ALA A 57 -9.21 -0.33 0.45
C ALA A 57 -7.83 -0.96 0.17
N SER A 58 -6.73 -0.40 0.66
CA SER A 58 -5.37 -0.93 0.48
C SER A 58 -5.19 -2.37 0.99
N THR A 59 -5.84 -2.73 2.09
CA THR A 59 -5.76 -4.10 2.64
C THR A 59 -6.42 -5.16 1.75
N VAL A 60 -7.12 -4.75 0.67
CA VAL A 60 -7.59 -5.65 -0.37
C VAL A 60 -6.47 -6.52 -0.92
N LEU A 61 -5.22 -6.02 -0.97
CA LEU A 61 -4.06 -6.79 -1.40
C LEU A 61 -3.88 -8.06 -0.57
N VAL A 62 -3.91 -7.94 0.76
CA VAL A 62 -3.80 -9.08 1.68
C VAL A 62 -4.99 -10.02 1.53
N ARG A 63 -6.20 -9.47 1.33
CA ARG A 63 -7.39 -10.27 1.05
C ARG A 63 -7.25 -11.10 -0.22
N GLU A 64 -6.83 -10.49 -1.33
CA GLU A 64 -6.68 -11.21 -2.61
C GLU A 64 -5.58 -12.27 -2.53
N LEU A 65 -4.48 -11.99 -1.81
CA LEU A 65 -3.42 -12.97 -1.55
C LEU A 65 -3.93 -14.17 -0.76
N LEU A 66 -4.69 -13.92 0.32
CA LEU A 66 -5.33 -14.99 1.10
C LEU A 66 -6.23 -15.85 0.20
N PHE A 67 -7.05 -15.24 -0.66
CA PHE A 67 -7.89 -16.00 -1.59
C PHE A 67 -7.16 -16.48 -2.85
N ARG A 68 -5.84 -16.29 -2.96
CA ARG A 68 -5.06 -16.63 -4.17
C ARG A 68 -5.72 -16.12 -5.46
N ASN A 69 -6.39 -14.98 -5.37
CA ASN A 69 -7.06 -14.38 -6.50
C ASN A 69 -6.02 -13.69 -7.39
N PRO A 70 -6.20 -13.74 -8.71
CA PRO A 70 -5.33 -12.99 -9.61
C PRO A 70 -5.36 -11.50 -9.29
N MET A 71 -4.20 -10.90 -9.12
CA MET A 71 -4.04 -9.48 -8.80
C MET A 71 -2.84 -8.88 -9.51
N ALA A 72 -2.83 -7.55 -9.66
CA ALA A 72 -1.69 -6.85 -10.24
C ALA A 72 -0.46 -6.99 -9.34
N ASN A 73 0.65 -7.40 -9.94
CA ASN A 73 1.94 -7.44 -9.26
C ASN A 73 2.75 -6.18 -9.59
N TYR A 74 3.08 -5.41 -8.58
CA TYR A 74 3.87 -4.20 -8.72
C TYR A 74 4.74 -3.99 -7.48
N LEU A 75 5.83 -3.25 -7.66
CA LEU A 75 6.77 -2.95 -6.60
C LEU A 75 6.25 -1.76 -5.79
N SER A 76 6.22 -1.87 -4.47
CA SER A 76 5.72 -0.80 -3.61
C SER A 76 6.37 -0.77 -2.24
N SER A 77 6.25 0.36 -1.56
CA SER A 77 6.54 0.50 -0.13
C SER A 77 5.25 0.34 0.67
N PHE A 78 5.39 -0.21 1.87
CA PHE A 78 4.28 -0.53 2.74
C PHE A 78 4.47 0.12 4.10
N VAL A 79 3.36 0.34 4.82
CA VAL A 79 3.40 0.89 6.17
C VAL A 79 2.23 0.38 7.00
N ASP A 80 2.44 0.22 8.30
CA ASP A 80 1.38 -0.16 9.23
C ASP A 80 0.43 1.02 9.52
N VAL A 81 -0.87 0.76 9.53
CA VAL A 81 -1.92 1.74 9.84
C VAL A 81 -1.74 2.39 11.21
N ARG A 82 -1.18 1.66 12.19
CA ARG A 82 -0.87 2.16 13.52
C ARG A 82 0.29 3.16 13.49
N ASP A 83 1.27 2.96 12.61
CA ASP A 83 2.36 3.92 12.41
C ASP A 83 1.86 5.19 11.71
N VAL A 84 0.97 5.05 10.73
CA VAL A 84 0.32 6.20 10.07
C VAL A 84 -0.53 6.99 11.06
N ALA A 85 -1.32 6.30 11.89
CA ALA A 85 -2.11 6.95 12.95
C ALA A 85 -1.22 7.72 13.93
N LYS A 86 -0.11 7.10 14.37
CA LYS A 86 0.89 7.78 15.22
C LYS A 86 1.50 8.98 14.51
N ALA A 87 1.83 8.86 13.22
CA ALA A 87 2.37 9.97 12.43
C ALA A 87 1.43 11.18 12.41
N HIS A 88 0.12 10.95 12.27
CA HIS A 88 -0.86 12.04 12.33
C HIS A 88 -0.88 12.74 13.68
N VAL A 89 -0.88 11.98 14.79
CA VAL A 89 -0.88 12.55 16.15
C VAL A 89 0.42 13.34 16.41
N GLU A 90 1.56 12.72 16.17
CA GLU A 90 2.88 13.34 16.40
C GLU A 90 3.08 14.58 15.52
N ALA A 91 2.58 14.58 14.29
CA ALA A 91 2.65 15.74 13.41
C ALA A 91 1.83 16.92 13.96
N LEU A 92 0.67 16.65 14.57
CA LEU A 92 -0.15 17.69 15.20
C LEU A 92 0.50 18.25 16.46
N GLU A 93 1.06 17.38 17.31
CA GLU A 93 1.58 17.75 18.63
C GLU A 93 2.95 18.42 18.57
N ARG A 94 3.80 18.07 17.59
CA ARG A 94 5.17 18.57 17.54
C ARG A 94 5.26 19.89 16.78
N PRO A 95 5.73 20.99 17.42
CA PRO A 95 5.93 22.26 16.73
C PRO A 95 6.91 22.15 15.56
N GLY A 96 7.95 21.32 15.72
CA GLY A 96 8.96 21.05 14.70
C GLY A 96 8.43 20.37 13.43
N ALA A 97 7.17 19.93 13.40
CA ALA A 97 6.52 19.36 12.22
C ALA A 97 5.84 20.41 11.31
N ALA A 98 5.71 21.66 11.78
CA ALA A 98 5.07 22.74 11.02
C ALA A 98 5.73 22.95 9.65
N GLY A 99 4.92 22.99 8.59
CA GLY A 99 5.36 23.21 7.21
C GLY A 99 6.05 22.00 6.55
N LYS A 100 6.17 20.86 7.24
CA LYS A 100 6.90 19.70 6.74
C LYS A 100 6.01 18.67 6.03
N ARG A 101 6.66 17.88 5.19
CA ARG A 101 6.09 16.76 4.43
C ARG A 101 6.78 15.49 4.88
N PHE A 102 6.03 14.48 5.26
CA PHE A 102 6.56 13.24 5.82
C PHE A 102 6.21 12.07 4.93
N LEU A 103 7.23 11.40 4.39
CA LEU A 103 7.07 10.07 3.84
C LEU A 103 6.96 9.08 5.01
N VAL A 104 5.81 8.41 5.11
CA VAL A 104 5.49 7.47 6.18
C VAL A 104 5.46 6.08 5.57
N VAL A 105 6.65 5.49 5.47
CA VAL A 105 6.92 4.18 4.87
C VAL A 105 7.76 3.37 5.86
N SER A 106 7.55 2.05 5.91
CA SER A 106 8.35 1.17 6.77
C SER A 106 9.83 1.15 6.38
N ASP A 107 10.65 0.55 7.25
CA ASP A 107 12.09 0.36 7.01
C ASP A 107 12.41 -0.79 6.05
N SER A 108 11.38 -1.59 5.70
CA SER A 108 11.52 -2.65 4.72
C SER A 108 11.76 -2.06 3.33
N PRO A 109 12.60 -2.69 2.50
CA PRO A 109 12.75 -2.29 1.11
C PRO A 109 11.42 -2.43 0.38
N CYS A 110 11.28 -1.74 -0.76
CA CYS A 110 10.14 -1.96 -1.63
C CYS A 110 10.06 -3.44 -2.04
N MET A 111 8.86 -4.00 -1.99
CA MET A 111 8.59 -5.41 -2.29
C MET A 111 7.49 -5.54 -3.33
N CYS A 112 7.54 -6.62 -4.13
CA CYS A 112 6.45 -6.95 -5.04
C CYS A 112 5.22 -7.34 -4.22
N THR A 113 4.04 -6.87 -4.62
CA THR A 113 2.80 -7.16 -3.89
C THR A 113 2.53 -8.65 -3.74
N THR A 114 2.94 -9.48 -4.69
CA THR A 114 2.79 -10.95 -4.62
C THR A 114 3.68 -11.61 -3.57
N ASP A 115 4.82 -11.00 -3.22
CA ASP A 115 5.77 -11.56 -2.26
C ASP A 115 5.26 -11.50 -0.82
N LEU A 116 4.18 -10.74 -0.59
CA LEU A 116 3.47 -10.72 0.69
C LEU A 116 2.60 -11.96 0.92
N GLY A 117 2.36 -12.78 -0.12
CA GLY A 117 1.48 -13.96 -0.04
C GLY A 117 1.87 -14.95 1.05
N PRO A 118 3.11 -15.47 1.07
CA PRO A 118 3.57 -16.37 2.13
C PRO A 118 3.48 -15.77 3.53
N ILE A 119 3.71 -14.47 3.66
CA ILE A 119 3.61 -13.75 4.94
C ILE A 119 2.15 -13.68 5.41
N ALA A 120 1.22 -13.38 4.50
CA ALA A 120 -0.21 -13.34 4.78
C ALA A 120 -0.75 -14.72 5.17
N GLU A 121 -0.35 -15.78 4.46
CA GLU A 121 -0.72 -17.17 4.78
C GLU A 121 -0.19 -17.59 6.16
N ALA A 122 1.05 -17.21 6.50
CA ALA A 122 1.64 -17.47 7.82
C ALA A 122 0.92 -16.72 8.97
N GLY A 123 0.16 -15.67 8.69
CA GLY A 123 -0.67 -14.97 9.68
C GLY A 123 -1.92 -15.76 10.10
N CYS A 124 -2.39 -16.66 9.23
CA CYS A 124 -3.61 -17.46 9.40
C CYS A 124 -3.37 -18.95 9.12
N PRO A 125 -2.40 -19.61 9.78
CA PRO A 125 -1.97 -20.97 9.42
C PRO A 125 -3.06 -22.01 9.63
N GLU A 126 -4.04 -21.74 10.50
CA GLU A 126 -5.16 -22.64 10.81
C GLU A 126 -6.30 -22.57 9.79
N TYR A 127 -6.27 -21.61 8.87
CA TYR A 127 -7.36 -21.35 7.95
C TYR A 127 -7.03 -21.78 6.52
N VAL A 128 -8.04 -22.32 5.84
CA VAL A 128 -8.09 -22.45 4.39
C VAL A 128 -9.05 -21.40 3.85
N THR A 129 -8.51 -20.50 3.08
CA THR A 129 -9.24 -19.53 2.29
C THR A 129 -9.58 -20.17 0.95
N GLN A 130 -10.84 -20.62 0.80
CA GLN A 130 -11.29 -21.21 -0.46
C GLN A 130 -11.40 -20.11 -1.52
N ALA A 131 -10.53 -20.17 -2.51
CA ALA A 131 -10.62 -19.39 -3.73
C ALA A 131 -11.68 -20.02 -4.64
N THR A 132 -12.66 -19.25 -5.09
CA THR A 132 -13.29 -19.49 -6.40
C THR A 132 -12.85 -18.34 -7.30
N PRO A 133 -11.73 -18.49 -8.03
CA PRO A 133 -11.25 -17.45 -8.91
C PRO A 133 -12.35 -17.12 -9.91
N LYS A 134 -12.75 -15.84 -10.00
CA LYS A 134 -13.66 -15.40 -11.07
C LYS A 134 -13.02 -15.54 -12.46
N TYR A 135 -11.68 -15.59 -12.50
CA TYR A 135 -10.87 -15.67 -13.71
C TYR A 135 -9.75 -16.70 -13.50
N SER A 136 -9.41 -17.42 -14.57
CA SER A 136 -8.30 -18.39 -14.53
C SER A 136 -6.98 -17.67 -14.23
N SER A 137 -6.21 -18.19 -13.27
CA SER A 137 -4.85 -17.72 -12.97
C SER A 137 -3.95 -17.73 -14.21
N PHE A 138 -4.17 -18.67 -15.12
CA PHE A 138 -3.46 -18.74 -16.40
C PHE A 138 -3.66 -17.49 -17.25
N VAL A 139 -4.90 -16.99 -17.36
CA VAL A 139 -5.22 -15.79 -18.16
C VAL A 139 -4.50 -14.56 -17.60
N PHE A 140 -4.48 -14.40 -16.28
CA PHE A 140 -3.83 -13.26 -15.65
C PHE A 140 -2.30 -13.34 -15.74
N SER A 141 -1.73 -14.54 -15.60
CA SER A 141 -0.30 -14.77 -15.83
C SER A 141 0.08 -14.49 -17.28
N CYS A 142 -0.73 -14.90 -18.25
CA CYS A 142 -0.53 -14.56 -19.66
C CYS A 142 -0.59 -13.05 -19.89
N LEU A 143 -1.59 -12.34 -19.36
CA LEU A 143 -1.67 -10.88 -19.48
C LEU A 143 -0.45 -10.19 -18.86
N GLY A 144 0.01 -10.65 -17.69
CA GLY A 144 1.22 -10.13 -17.04
C GLY A 144 2.51 -10.43 -17.82
N ALA A 145 2.58 -11.53 -18.57
CA ALA A 145 3.71 -11.82 -19.45
C ALA A 145 3.66 -10.98 -20.73
N LEU A 146 2.47 -10.86 -21.35
CA LEU A 146 2.24 -10.05 -22.54
C LEU A 146 2.50 -8.57 -22.27
N SER A 147 2.21 -8.08 -21.06
CA SER A 147 2.43 -6.68 -20.71
C SER A 147 3.90 -6.26 -20.67
N ARG A 148 4.82 -7.23 -20.55
CA ARG A 148 6.28 -7.01 -20.61
C ARG A 148 6.80 -6.85 -22.04
N LEU A 149 6.02 -7.21 -23.05
CA LEU A 149 6.42 -7.07 -24.45
C LEU A 149 6.18 -5.63 -24.93
N PRO A 150 7.13 -4.99 -25.64
CA PRO A 150 7.01 -3.58 -26.01
C PRO A 150 5.75 -3.22 -26.82
N LEU A 151 5.32 -4.10 -27.73
CA LEU A 151 4.17 -3.88 -28.62
C LEU A 151 2.82 -4.21 -27.97
N LEU A 152 2.79 -5.18 -27.05
CA LEU A 152 1.55 -5.64 -26.41
C LEU A 152 1.32 -4.99 -25.03
N GLY A 153 2.38 -4.50 -24.39
CA GLY A 153 2.36 -3.75 -23.14
C GLY A 153 1.34 -2.63 -23.09
N PRO A 154 1.36 -1.67 -24.04
CA PRO A 154 0.42 -0.56 -24.06
C PRO A 154 -1.05 -0.98 -24.21
N LEU A 155 -1.33 -2.17 -24.75
CA LEU A 155 -2.70 -2.68 -24.92
C LEU A 155 -3.26 -3.33 -23.65
N VAL A 156 -2.37 -3.71 -22.71
CA VAL A 156 -2.73 -4.44 -21.49
C VAL A 156 -2.64 -3.55 -20.25
N MET A 157 -1.67 -2.63 -20.20
CA MET A 157 -1.37 -1.80 -19.03
C MET A 157 -1.08 -0.36 -19.44
N SER A 158 -1.47 0.59 -18.60
CA SER A 158 -1.08 1.99 -18.78
C SER A 158 0.44 2.16 -18.70
N GLU A 159 0.96 3.27 -19.23
CA GLU A 159 2.39 3.59 -19.12
C GLU A 159 2.83 3.64 -17.64
N PHE A 160 2.03 4.27 -16.79
CA PHE A 160 2.27 4.31 -15.35
C PHE A 160 2.39 2.90 -14.75
N GLN A 161 1.43 2.02 -15.04
CA GLN A 161 1.42 0.66 -14.51
C GLN A 161 2.66 -0.13 -14.95
N ARG A 162 3.06 -0.03 -16.23
CA ARG A 162 4.26 -0.71 -16.74
C ARG A 162 5.52 -0.20 -16.04
N ARG A 163 5.64 1.11 -15.84
CA ARG A 163 6.77 1.73 -15.16
C ARG A 163 6.81 1.36 -13.67
N ALA A 164 5.66 1.33 -13.00
CA ALA A 164 5.54 0.94 -11.60
C ALA A 164 5.97 -0.52 -11.36
N CYS A 165 5.76 -1.41 -12.33
CA CYS A 165 6.25 -2.79 -12.27
C CYS A 165 7.77 -2.92 -12.49
N GLN A 166 8.43 -1.91 -13.06
CA GLN A 166 9.82 -2.00 -13.52
C GLN A 166 10.78 -1.08 -12.73
N THR A 167 10.26 -0.13 -11.97
CA THR A 167 11.08 0.90 -11.33
C THR A 167 11.10 0.74 -9.83
N GLN A 168 12.30 0.57 -9.27
CA GLN A 168 12.51 0.65 -7.83
C GLN A 168 12.69 2.09 -7.39
N VAL A 169 11.79 2.55 -6.53
CA VAL A 169 11.89 3.85 -5.87
C VAL A 169 12.37 3.62 -4.45
N ASN A 170 13.45 4.31 -4.07
CA ASN A 170 13.93 4.31 -2.70
C ASN A 170 13.32 5.51 -1.98
N PHE A 171 12.48 5.25 -0.99
CA PHE A 171 11.88 6.27 -0.15
C PHE A 171 12.72 6.48 1.11
N SER A 172 12.95 7.74 1.49
CA SER A 172 13.57 8.05 2.77
C SER A 172 12.51 8.46 3.79
N ASN A 173 12.42 7.72 4.90
CA ASN A 173 11.57 8.03 6.04
C ASN A 173 12.33 8.76 7.16
N SER A 174 13.57 9.22 6.92
CA SER A 174 14.45 9.82 7.94
C SER A 174 13.79 10.99 8.66
N LEU A 175 13.12 11.89 7.91
CA LEU A 175 12.42 13.03 8.50
C LEU A 175 11.28 12.61 9.44
N ALA A 176 10.57 11.52 9.13
CA ALA A 176 9.51 11.00 9.98
C ALA A 176 10.08 10.41 11.28
N LYS A 177 11.26 9.78 11.23
CA LYS A 177 11.97 9.31 12.43
C LYS A 177 12.50 10.46 13.28
N GLU A 178 13.23 11.38 12.66
CA GLU A 178 13.91 12.48 13.34
C GLU A 178 12.94 13.49 13.97
N VAL A 179 11.89 13.87 13.23
CA VAL A 179 10.97 14.92 13.69
C VAL A 179 9.79 14.32 14.44
N LEU A 180 9.17 13.26 13.92
CA LEU A 180 7.97 12.66 14.51
C LEU A 180 8.28 11.55 15.52
N GLY A 181 9.55 11.13 15.66
CA GLY A 181 9.93 10.06 16.59
C GLY A 181 9.29 8.72 16.23
N LEU A 182 8.97 8.51 14.96
CA LEU A 182 8.37 7.25 14.52
C LEU A 182 9.36 6.10 14.60
N GLN A 183 8.84 4.97 15.03
CA GLN A 183 9.47 3.66 14.91
C GLN A 183 8.49 2.81 14.12
N PHE A 184 8.97 2.26 13.01
CA PHE A 184 8.11 1.53 12.09
C PHE A 184 8.01 0.07 12.49
N ARG A 185 6.79 -0.46 12.43
CA ARG A 185 6.53 -1.88 12.63
C ARG A 185 7.14 -2.69 11.49
N PRO A 186 7.66 -3.91 11.77
CA PRO A 186 8.08 -4.81 10.73
C PRO A 186 6.95 -5.10 9.74
N LEU A 187 7.28 -5.14 8.45
CA LEU A 187 6.30 -5.40 7.40
C LEU A 187 5.66 -6.80 7.58
N GLU A 188 6.44 -7.78 7.99
CA GLU A 188 5.98 -9.14 8.22
C GLU A 188 4.88 -9.21 9.29
N GLU A 189 5.07 -8.47 10.40
CA GLU A 189 4.07 -8.36 11.46
C GLU A 189 2.81 -7.64 10.95
N THR A 190 3.00 -6.53 10.23
CA THR A 190 1.92 -5.74 9.63
C THR A 190 1.01 -6.59 8.73
N VAL A 191 1.61 -7.41 7.86
CA VAL A 191 0.84 -8.27 6.93
C VAL A 191 0.15 -9.41 7.68
N ARG A 192 0.81 -10.04 8.66
CA ARG A 192 0.19 -11.09 9.48
C ARG A 192 -1.02 -10.56 10.26
N ASP A 193 -0.88 -9.40 10.87
CA ASP A 193 -1.95 -8.72 11.61
C ASP A 193 -3.11 -8.31 10.70
N SER A 194 -2.81 -7.88 9.46
CA SER A 194 -3.82 -7.62 8.43
C SER A 194 -4.64 -8.88 8.13
N ALA A 195 -3.97 -9.99 7.86
CA ALA A 195 -4.62 -11.26 7.53
C ALA A 195 -5.46 -11.79 8.69
N ARG A 196 -4.87 -11.81 9.90
CA ARG A 196 -5.51 -12.32 11.12
C ARG A 196 -6.78 -11.54 11.46
N SER A 197 -6.70 -10.21 11.51
CA SER A 197 -7.85 -9.36 11.85
C SER A 197 -9.02 -9.50 10.87
N MET A 198 -8.76 -9.75 9.58
CA MET A 198 -9.82 -10.00 8.60
C MET A 198 -10.58 -11.30 8.89
N VAL A 199 -9.84 -12.35 9.26
CA VAL A 199 -10.39 -13.67 9.54
C VAL A 199 -11.12 -13.68 10.89
N GLU A 200 -10.45 -13.25 11.96
CA GLU A 200 -11.01 -13.19 13.31
C GLU A 200 -12.21 -12.24 13.40
N GLY A 201 -12.17 -11.12 12.66
CA GLY A 201 -13.30 -10.19 12.56
C GLY A 201 -14.47 -10.69 11.70
N GLY A 202 -14.37 -11.87 11.09
CA GLY A 202 -15.41 -12.43 10.22
C GLY A 202 -15.66 -11.61 8.94
N TYR A 203 -14.70 -10.77 8.53
CA TYR A 203 -14.84 -9.89 7.37
C TYR A 203 -14.54 -10.61 6.05
N VAL A 204 -13.82 -11.74 6.12
CA VAL A 204 -13.55 -12.64 5.01
C VAL A 204 -14.07 -14.05 5.32
N LYS A 205 -14.49 -14.77 4.28
CA LYS A 205 -14.94 -16.17 4.41
C LYS A 205 -13.70 -17.08 4.47
N ALA A 206 -13.39 -17.62 5.65
CA ALA A 206 -12.35 -18.63 5.84
C ALA A 206 -12.94 -19.89 6.50
N LYS A 207 -12.37 -21.05 6.22
CA LYS A 207 -12.71 -22.31 6.90
C LYS A 207 -11.50 -22.76 7.70
N LEU A 208 -11.69 -23.30 8.91
CA LEU A 208 -10.60 -23.97 9.62
C LEU A 208 -10.11 -25.16 8.79
N LYS A 209 -8.79 -25.39 8.79
CA LYS A 209 -8.20 -26.64 8.33
C LYS A 209 -8.82 -27.75 9.19
N GLN A 210 -9.61 -28.62 8.57
CA GLN A 210 -10.06 -29.81 9.27
C GLN A 210 -8.81 -30.57 9.72
N SER A 211 -8.72 -30.89 11.01
CA SER A 211 -7.73 -31.85 11.50
C SER A 211 -7.91 -33.12 10.67
N ALA A 212 -6.86 -33.57 9.99
CA ALA A 212 -6.88 -34.84 9.29
C ALA A 212 -7.31 -35.94 10.29
N PRO A 213 -8.27 -36.81 9.94
CA PRO A 213 -8.60 -37.95 10.78
C PRO A 213 -7.41 -38.90 10.95
#